data_AF-X1RFT6-F1
#
_entry.id   AF-X1RFT6-F1
#
_cell.length_a   1.000
_cell.length_b   1.000
_cell.length_c   1.000
_cell.angle_alpha   90.00
_cell.angle_beta   90.00
_cell.angle_gamma   90.00
#
_symmetry.space_group_name_H-M   'P 1'
#
loop_
_entity.id
_entity.type
_entity.pdbx_description
1 polymer ?
#
loop_
_entity_poly.entity_id
_entity_poly.type
_entity_poly.pdbx_seq_one_letter_code
_entity_poly.pdbx_strand_id
1 'polypeptide(L)'
;DKGKTLLNLLTEYGGLSQANQALNLKISALEKEVYGLEEKAALKGKIQADVDSLKAEKASLETHVAELHAQKDQLSKVKGEVSSLSKKQTELESEIAELESYKAGVTEKIKLLEETTGGLEKRKAEYDEVTARLSEVEERLTRENKRLRIFGSFLGIVKSSAIEKLDEFAQNLPYFIDDVKAGNHSPKLIRNMLIQELTGGTLQVLKCTQCGVMFVVNKKPVVTKNGYCPLCGSDYYVKVDKEALDILKEDLVELKKFQTIFIQPELINPGKIN
;
A
#
# COMPACT_ATOMS: atom_id res chain seq x y z
N ASP A 1 97.53 -121.86 53.88
CA ASP A 1 97.44 -120.49 53.35
C ASP A 1 96.15 -120.19 52.58
N LYS A 2 95.78 -121.03 51.59
CA LYS A 2 94.62 -120.82 50.68
C LYS A 2 93.25 -120.52 51.33
N GLY A 3 92.95 -121.09 52.51
CA GLY A 3 91.65 -120.87 53.19
C GLY A 3 91.48 -119.48 53.80
N LYS A 4 92.59 -118.84 54.21
CA LYS A 4 92.58 -117.46 54.76
C LYS A 4 92.36 -116.44 53.64
N THR A 5 92.93 -116.72 52.47
CA THR A 5 92.70 -115.96 51.23
C THR A 5 91.24 -116.02 50.79
N LEU A 6 90.62 -117.21 50.83
CA LEU A 6 89.20 -117.40 50.48
C LEU A 6 88.26 -116.66 51.44
N LEU A 7 88.54 -116.67 52.75
CA LEU A 7 87.73 -115.97 53.75
C LEU A 7 87.79 -114.44 53.56
N ASN A 8 88.96 -113.89 53.23
CA ASN A 8 89.11 -112.47 52.90
C ASN A 8 88.32 -112.10 51.64
N LEU A 9 88.39 -112.92 50.58
CA LEU A 9 87.61 -112.74 49.35
C LEU A 9 86.09 -112.79 49.59
N LEU A 10 85.61 -113.70 50.46
CA LEU A 10 84.19 -113.80 50.82
C LEU A 10 83.71 -112.58 51.63
N THR A 11 84.57 -112.04 52.50
CA THR A 11 84.27 -110.83 53.28
C THR A 11 84.24 -109.59 52.38
N GLU A 12 85.20 -109.49 51.45
CA GLU A 12 85.25 -108.44 50.43
C GLU A 12 84.04 -108.51 49.49
N TYR A 13 83.66 -109.71 49.04
CA TYR A 13 82.46 -109.93 48.23
C TYR A 13 81.17 -109.53 48.97
N GLY A 14 81.07 -109.85 50.27
CA GLY A 14 79.95 -109.42 51.12
C GLY A 14 79.86 -107.89 51.24
N GLY A 15 81.00 -107.21 51.42
CA GLY A 15 81.08 -105.74 51.43
C GLY A 15 80.71 -105.11 50.08
N LEU A 16 81.18 -105.70 48.97
CA LEU A 16 80.82 -105.27 47.61
C LEU A 16 79.32 -105.43 47.34
N SER A 17 78.71 -106.54 47.78
CA SER A 17 77.28 -106.80 47.64
C SER A 17 76.44 -105.75 48.37
N GLN A 18 76.80 -105.41 49.61
CA GLN A 18 76.14 -104.36 50.38
C GLN A 18 76.31 -102.97 49.73
N ALA A 19 77.50 -102.66 49.21
CA ALA A 19 77.74 -101.41 48.49
C ALA A 19 76.89 -101.31 47.21
N ASN A 20 76.77 -102.40 46.44
CA ASN A 20 75.88 -102.47 45.28
C ASN A 20 74.41 -102.27 45.66
N GLN A 21 73.95 -102.86 46.76
CA GLN A 21 72.59 -102.67 47.25
C GLN A 21 72.33 -101.21 47.65
N ALA A 22 73.27 -100.57 48.35
CA ALA A 22 73.19 -99.16 48.72
C ALA A 22 73.20 -98.23 47.49
N LEU A 23 74.04 -98.54 46.49
CA LEU A 23 74.06 -97.80 45.22
C LEU A 23 72.74 -97.94 44.46
N ASN A 24 72.15 -99.14 44.39
CA ASN A 24 70.85 -99.34 43.75
C ASN A 24 69.74 -98.53 44.43
N LEU A 25 69.70 -98.49 45.77
CA LEU A 25 68.74 -97.65 46.49
C LEU A 25 68.94 -96.16 46.17
N LYS A 26 70.20 -95.72 46.04
CA LYS A 26 70.52 -94.33 45.68
C LYS A 26 70.13 -94.02 44.25
N ILE A 27 70.32 -94.93 43.31
CA ILE A 27 69.88 -94.82 41.92
C ILE A 27 68.35 -94.65 41.88
N SER A 28 67.60 -95.53 42.55
CA SER A 28 66.13 -95.42 42.59
C SER A 28 65.62 -94.14 43.25
N ALA A 29 66.34 -93.59 44.24
CA ALA A 29 66.00 -92.29 44.83
C ALA A 29 66.26 -91.14 43.86
N LEU A 30 67.39 -91.16 43.16
CA LEU A 30 67.75 -90.15 42.16
C LEU A 30 66.79 -90.19 40.95
N GLU A 31 66.37 -91.37 40.50
CA GLU A 31 65.38 -91.52 39.42
C GLU A 31 64.05 -90.82 39.76
N LYS A 32 63.57 -90.96 41.01
CA LYS A 32 62.37 -90.27 41.49
C LYS A 32 62.56 -88.75 41.54
N GLU A 33 63.74 -88.30 41.97
CA GLU A 33 64.05 -86.87 42.01
C GLU A 33 64.10 -86.26 40.61
N VAL A 34 64.74 -86.94 39.65
CA VAL A 34 64.78 -86.55 38.24
C VAL A 34 63.36 -86.46 37.67
N TYR A 35 62.52 -87.46 37.90
CA TYR A 35 61.13 -87.43 37.46
C TYR A 35 60.36 -86.21 38.04
N GLY A 36 60.53 -85.93 39.34
CA GLY A 36 59.90 -84.76 39.97
C GLY A 36 60.44 -83.41 39.45
N LEU A 37 61.70 -83.35 39.01
CA LEU A 37 62.27 -82.17 38.37
C LEU A 37 61.73 -81.99 36.95
N GLU A 38 61.53 -83.07 36.20
CA GLU A 38 60.90 -83.04 34.86
C GLU A 38 59.46 -82.51 34.93
N GLU A 39 58.65 -82.96 35.90
CA GLU A 39 57.31 -82.44 36.12
C GLU A 39 57.32 -80.94 36.45
N LYS A 40 58.23 -80.49 37.32
CA LYS A 40 58.40 -79.07 37.64
C LYS A 40 58.84 -78.24 36.44
N ALA A 41 59.72 -78.77 35.59
CA ALA A 41 60.15 -78.11 34.37
C ALA A 41 58.98 -77.96 33.37
N ALA A 42 58.15 -78.99 33.22
CA ALA A 42 56.94 -78.92 32.40
C ALA A 42 55.94 -77.89 32.94
N LEU A 43 55.72 -77.84 34.25
CA LEU A 43 54.85 -76.85 34.88
C LEU A 43 55.38 -75.43 34.69
N LYS A 44 56.69 -75.23 34.85
CA LYS A 44 57.34 -73.93 34.59
C LYS A 44 57.13 -73.47 33.14
N GLY A 45 57.21 -74.38 32.17
CA GLY A 45 56.94 -74.08 30.77
C GLY A 45 55.51 -73.61 30.53
N LYS A 46 54.51 -74.26 31.15
CA LYS A 46 53.10 -73.85 31.07
C LYS A 46 52.86 -72.47 31.70
N ILE A 47 53.37 -72.25 32.92
CA ILE A 47 53.25 -70.95 33.60
C ILE A 47 53.89 -69.84 32.76
N GLN A 48 55.03 -70.10 32.12
CA GLN A 48 55.67 -69.11 31.26
C GLN A 48 54.79 -68.76 30.05
N ALA A 49 54.17 -69.76 29.41
CA ALA A 49 53.24 -69.53 28.31
C ALA A 49 52.00 -68.72 28.75
N ASP A 50 51.43 -69.03 29.90
CA ASP A 50 50.28 -68.30 30.47
C ASP A 50 50.66 -66.84 30.79
N VAL A 51 51.84 -66.61 31.37
CA VAL A 51 52.36 -65.27 31.65
C VAL A 51 52.53 -64.46 30.37
N ASP A 52 53.05 -65.07 29.31
CA ASP A 52 53.25 -64.37 28.04
C ASP A 52 51.92 -64.08 27.33
N SER A 53 50.93 -64.98 27.44
CA SER A 53 49.55 -64.73 26.98
C SER A 53 48.91 -63.56 27.73
N LEU A 54 48.99 -63.53 29.06
CA LEU A 54 48.40 -62.47 29.88
C LEU A 54 49.06 -61.10 29.62
N LYS A 55 50.36 -61.07 29.32
CA LYS A 55 51.02 -59.83 28.89
C LYS A 55 50.48 -59.32 27.56
N ALA A 56 50.26 -60.21 26.60
CA ALA A 56 49.69 -59.83 25.31
C ALA A 56 48.25 -59.32 25.46
N GLU A 57 47.44 -59.99 26.26
CA GLU A 57 46.06 -59.56 26.57
C GLU A 57 46.05 -58.19 27.27
N LYS A 58 46.93 -57.98 28.25
CA LYS A 58 47.07 -56.69 28.95
C LYS A 58 47.40 -55.56 27.97
N ALA A 59 48.37 -55.76 27.07
CA ALA A 59 48.75 -54.75 26.09
C ALA A 59 47.59 -54.41 25.12
N SER A 60 46.80 -55.42 24.72
CA SER A 60 45.59 -55.22 23.92
C SER A 60 44.54 -54.41 24.68
N LEU A 61 44.28 -54.73 25.96
CA LEU A 61 43.34 -54.01 26.80
C LEU A 61 43.77 -52.55 27.04
N GLU A 62 45.06 -52.29 27.25
CA GLU A 62 45.59 -50.92 27.37
C GLU A 62 45.29 -50.08 26.12
N THR A 63 45.38 -50.69 24.93
CA THR A 63 45.02 -50.02 23.66
C THR A 63 43.54 -49.69 23.59
N HIS A 64 42.66 -50.65 23.92
CA HIS A 64 41.21 -50.42 23.93
C HIS A 64 40.79 -49.36 24.95
N VAL A 65 41.44 -49.32 26.12
CA VAL A 65 41.20 -48.28 27.13
C VAL A 65 41.58 -46.90 26.60
N ALA A 66 42.70 -46.78 25.89
CA ALA A 66 43.11 -45.52 25.27
C ALA A 66 42.10 -45.06 24.20
N GLU A 67 41.62 -45.97 23.37
CA GLU A 67 40.58 -45.68 22.36
C GLU A 67 39.26 -45.24 22.99
N LEU A 68 38.81 -45.91 24.04
CA LEU A 68 37.60 -45.53 24.79
C LEU A 68 37.73 -44.15 25.43
N HIS A 69 38.92 -43.80 25.95
CA HIS A 69 39.18 -42.45 26.43
C HIS A 69 39.07 -41.40 25.31
N ALA A 70 39.66 -41.67 24.15
CA ALA A 70 39.56 -40.76 23.00
C ALA A 70 38.10 -40.57 22.53
N GLN A 71 37.32 -41.66 22.47
CA GLN A 71 35.90 -41.60 22.11
C GLN A 71 35.08 -40.83 23.15
N LYS A 72 35.38 -40.98 24.44
CA LYS A 72 34.73 -40.22 25.52
C LYS A 72 34.97 -38.72 25.37
N ASP A 73 36.20 -38.32 25.04
CA ASP A 73 36.56 -36.92 24.84
C ASP A 73 35.87 -36.34 23.60
N GLN A 74 35.78 -37.10 22.52
CA GLN A 74 35.01 -36.71 21.32
C GLN A 74 33.52 -36.55 21.64
N LEU A 75 32.92 -37.49 22.37
CA LEU A 75 31.51 -37.41 22.76
C LEU A 75 31.22 -36.16 23.60
N SER A 76 32.14 -35.79 24.50
CA SER A 76 32.01 -34.58 25.30
C SER A 76 32.02 -33.31 24.44
N LYS A 77 32.86 -33.27 23.39
CA LYS A 77 32.90 -32.14 22.44
C LYS A 77 31.61 -32.02 21.65
N VAL A 78 31.15 -33.13 21.06
CA VAL A 78 29.88 -33.17 20.29
C VAL A 78 28.69 -32.75 21.16
N LYS A 79 28.64 -33.18 22.42
CA LYS A 79 27.59 -32.74 23.36
C LYS A 79 27.60 -31.22 23.59
N GLY A 80 28.79 -30.63 23.65
CA GLY A 80 28.97 -29.17 23.73
C GLY A 80 28.45 -28.46 22.49
N GLU A 81 28.80 -28.96 21.29
CA GLU A 81 28.35 -28.41 20.01
C GLU A 81 26.82 -28.49 19.85
N VAL A 82 26.21 -29.64 20.19
CA VAL A 82 24.75 -29.81 20.17
C VAL A 82 24.07 -28.81 21.10
N SER A 83 24.63 -28.60 22.30
CA SER A 83 24.09 -27.62 23.25
C SER A 83 24.17 -26.18 22.72
N SER A 84 25.27 -25.85 22.02
CA SER A 84 25.44 -24.53 21.38
C SER A 84 24.47 -24.34 20.22
N LEU A 85 24.29 -25.37 19.38
CA LEU A 85 23.35 -25.33 18.26
C LEU A 85 21.91 -25.21 18.73
N SER A 86 21.54 -25.91 19.81
CA SER A 86 20.21 -25.79 20.41
C SER A 86 19.92 -24.37 20.90
N LYS A 87 20.88 -23.69 21.52
CA LYS A 87 20.72 -22.27 21.89
C LYS A 87 20.53 -21.38 20.68
N LYS A 88 21.35 -21.56 19.65
CA LYS A 88 21.25 -20.79 18.40
C LYS A 88 19.92 -21.02 17.70
N GLN A 89 19.39 -22.24 17.74
CA GLN A 89 18.06 -22.54 17.23
C GLN A 89 16.99 -21.72 17.98
N THR A 90 17.02 -21.70 19.31
CA THR A 90 16.03 -20.93 20.08
C THR A 90 16.14 -19.41 19.86
N GLU A 91 17.35 -18.89 19.63
CA GLU A 91 17.57 -17.48 19.27
C GLU A 91 16.94 -17.16 17.91
N LEU A 92 17.20 -18.00 16.90
CA LEU A 92 16.62 -17.85 15.56
C LEU A 92 15.09 -17.96 15.57
N GLU A 93 14.53 -18.87 16.36
CA GLU A 93 13.07 -18.99 16.53
C GLU A 93 12.46 -17.71 17.11
N SER A 94 13.14 -17.05 18.06
CA SER A 94 12.72 -15.76 18.61
C SER A 94 12.81 -14.64 17.57
N GLU A 95 13.91 -14.56 16.82
CA GLU A 95 14.07 -13.56 15.75
C GLU A 95 12.99 -13.70 14.66
N ILE A 96 12.64 -14.93 14.30
CA ILE A 96 11.56 -15.20 13.34
C ILE A 96 10.23 -14.67 13.87
N ALA A 97 9.89 -14.93 15.14
CA ALA A 97 8.66 -14.44 15.75
C ALA A 97 8.59 -12.91 15.79
N GLU A 98 9.70 -12.23 16.06
CA GLU A 98 9.78 -10.76 16.01
C GLU A 98 9.57 -10.22 14.59
N LEU A 99 10.19 -10.86 13.59
CA LEU A 99 10.03 -10.48 12.18
C LEU A 99 8.59 -10.70 11.69
N GLU A 100 7.93 -11.77 12.13
CA GLU A 100 6.52 -12.01 11.82
C GLU A 100 5.61 -10.93 12.42
N SER A 101 5.86 -10.54 13.67
CA SER A 101 5.15 -9.42 14.31
C SER A 101 5.37 -8.10 13.58
N TYR A 102 6.62 -7.82 13.18
CA TYR A 102 6.94 -6.63 12.39
C TYR A 102 6.22 -6.63 11.04
N LYS A 103 6.23 -7.76 10.34
CA LYS A 103 5.52 -7.93 9.06
C LYS A 103 4.02 -7.68 9.20
N ALA A 104 3.39 -8.20 10.25
CA ALA A 104 1.98 -7.94 10.54
C ALA A 104 1.72 -6.43 10.76
N GLY A 105 2.57 -5.75 11.54
CA GLY A 105 2.48 -4.32 11.77
C GLY A 105 2.64 -3.47 10.50
N VAL A 106 3.56 -3.84 9.60
CA VAL A 106 3.72 -3.19 8.30
C VAL A 106 2.50 -3.42 7.41
N THR A 107 1.94 -4.63 7.43
CA THR A 107 0.76 -4.98 6.63
C THR A 107 -0.45 -4.13 7.01
N GLU A 108 -0.69 -3.94 8.31
CA GLU A 108 -1.77 -3.07 8.79
C GLU A 108 -1.56 -1.60 8.40
N LYS A 109 -0.31 -1.11 8.47
CA LYS A 109 0.03 0.25 8.01
C LYS A 109 -0.24 0.44 6.52
N ILE A 110 0.08 -0.56 5.69
CA ILE A 110 -0.21 -0.51 4.25
C ILE A 110 -1.72 -0.38 4.02
N LYS A 111 -2.52 -1.21 4.69
CA LYS A 111 -3.98 -1.17 4.58
C LYS A 111 -4.56 0.20 4.97
N LEU A 112 -4.08 0.78 6.07
CA LEU A 112 -4.49 2.14 6.50
C LEU A 112 -4.11 3.22 5.47
N LEU A 113 -2.94 3.09 4.84
CA LEU A 113 -2.51 4.01 3.78
C LEU A 113 -3.35 3.87 2.52
N GLU A 114 -3.72 2.65 2.13
CA GLU A 114 -4.62 2.38 1.00
C GLU A 114 -6.01 2.99 1.25
N GLU A 115 -6.58 2.79 2.43
CA GLU A 115 -7.86 3.40 2.84
C GLU A 115 -7.79 4.93 2.81
N THR A 116 -6.71 5.51 3.34
CA THR A 116 -6.49 6.96 3.33
C THR A 116 -6.36 7.51 1.92
N THR A 117 -5.62 6.81 1.06
CA THR A 117 -5.40 7.20 -0.34
C THR A 117 -6.73 7.18 -1.10
N GLY A 118 -7.53 6.12 -0.96
CA GLY A 118 -8.86 6.05 -1.56
C GLY A 118 -9.81 7.14 -1.04
N GLY A 119 -9.69 7.53 0.23
CA GLY A 119 -10.41 8.68 0.79
C GLY A 119 -10.00 10.01 0.16
N LEU A 120 -8.70 10.23 -0.06
CA LEU A 120 -8.17 11.43 -0.71
C LEU A 120 -8.60 11.52 -2.17
N GLU A 121 -8.63 10.40 -2.89
CA GLU A 121 -9.11 10.35 -4.29
C GLU A 121 -10.57 10.76 -4.41
N LYS A 122 -11.44 10.25 -3.52
CA LYS A 122 -12.85 10.67 -3.45
C LYS A 122 -12.97 12.17 -3.17
N ARG A 123 -12.20 12.67 -2.19
CA ARG A 123 -12.24 14.09 -1.83
C ARG A 123 -11.75 14.99 -2.95
N LYS A 124 -10.78 14.54 -3.73
CA LYS A 124 -10.31 15.24 -4.94
C LYS A 124 -11.40 15.30 -5.99
N ALA A 125 -12.10 14.21 -6.25
CA ALA A 125 -13.22 14.20 -7.19
C ALA A 125 -14.35 15.16 -6.77
N GLU A 126 -14.70 15.19 -5.49
CA GLU A 126 -15.66 16.17 -4.94
C GLU A 126 -15.17 17.62 -5.14
N TYR A 127 -13.88 17.88 -4.91
CA TYR A 127 -13.29 19.20 -5.12
C TYR A 127 -13.35 19.64 -6.59
N ASP A 128 -13.04 18.73 -7.52
CA ASP A 128 -13.09 18.99 -8.95
C ASP A 128 -14.54 19.30 -9.40
N GLU A 129 -15.53 18.57 -8.87
CA GLU A 129 -16.96 18.85 -9.12
C GLU A 129 -17.37 20.23 -8.62
N VAL A 130 -17.02 20.58 -7.37
CA VAL A 130 -17.33 21.89 -6.79
C VAL A 130 -16.69 23.01 -7.60
N THR A 131 -15.45 22.81 -8.06
CA THR A 131 -14.73 23.78 -8.90
C THR A 131 -15.42 24.00 -10.26
N ALA A 132 -15.92 22.93 -10.87
CA ALA A 132 -16.69 23.03 -12.11
C ALA A 132 -18.01 23.79 -11.90
N ARG A 133 -18.74 23.48 -10.83
CA ARG A 133 -20.00 24.17 -10.49
C ARG A 133 -19.79 25.64 -10.17
N LEU A 134 -18.68 25.99 -9.51
CA LEU A 134 -18.32 27.38 -9.25
C LEU A 134 -18.13 28.16 -10.56
N SER A 135 -17.37 27.60 -11.51
CA SER A 135 -17.18 28.21 -12.84
C SER A 135 -18.52 28.46 -13.55
N GLU A 136 -19.45 27.49 -13.51
CA GLU A 136 -20.78 27.64 -14.10
C GLU A 136 -21.59 28.78 -13.45
N VAL A 137 -21.53 28.87 -12.12
CA VAL A 137 -22.23 29.94 -11.37
C VAL A 137 -21.64 31.31 -11.69
N GLU A 138 -20.32 31.44 -11.83
CA GLU A 138 -19.66 32.69 -12.22
C GLU A 138 -20.06 33.16 -13.62
N GLU A 139 -20.17 32.24 -14.59
CA GLU A 139 -20.66 32.54 -15.93
C GLU A 139 -22.12 32.99 -15.91
N ARG A 140 -22.97 32.29 -15.14
CA ARG A 140 -24.39 32.66 -14.94
C ARG A 140 -24.52 34.04 -14.31
N LEU A 141 -23.74 34.32 -13.27
CA LEU A 141 -23.71 35.62 -12.61
C LEU A 141 -23.32 36.73 -13.59
N THR A 142 -22.30 36.49 -14.42
CA THR A 142 -21.87 37.43 -15.46
C THR A 142 -22.96 37.69 -16.49
N ARG A 143 -23.69 36.65 -16.91
CA ARG A 143 -24.83 36.75 -17.84
C ARG A 143 -25.98 37.57 -17.25
N GLU A 144 -26.39 37.27 -16.04
CA GLU A 144 -27.50 37.98 -15.37
C GLU A 144 -27.13 39.44 -15.07
N ASN A 145 -25.88 39.72 -14.71
CA ASN A 145 -25.40 41.10 -14.58
C ASN A 145 -25.44 41.88 -15.91
N LYS A 146 -25.09 41.24 -17.03
CA LYS A 146 -25.25 41.85 -18.36
C LYS A 146 -26.72 42.17 -18.65
N ARG A 147 -27.63 41.22 -18.37
CA ARG A 147 -29.09 41.40 -18.54
C ARG A 147 -29.63 42.56 -17.71
N LEU A 148 -29.30 42.62 -16.42
CA LEU A 148 -29.74 43.70 -15.53
C LEU A 148 -29.25 45.08 -16.02
N ARG A 149 -28.00 45.18 -16.50
CA ARG A 149 -27.45 46.42 -17.05
C ARG A 149 -28.18 46.86 -18.33
N ILE A 150 -28.48 45.91 -19.21
CA ILE A 150 -29.24 46.17 -20.43
C ILE A 150 -30.66 46.65 -20.08
N PHE A 151 -31.35 45.97 -19.18
CA PHE A 151 -32.68 46.36 -18.70
C PHE A 151 -32.68 47.74 -18.04
N GLY A 152 -31.69 48.02 -17.19
CA GLY A 152 -31.51 49.35 -16.59
C GLY A 152 -31.33 50.45 -17.64
N SER A 153 -30.61 50.17 -18.74
CA SER A 153 -30.45 51.11 -19.85
C SER A 153 -31.74 51.35 -20.62
N PHE A 154 -32.54 50.29 -20.84
CA PHE A 154 -33.87 50.41 -21.45
C PHE A 154 -34.81 51.27 -20.60
N LEU A 155 -34.87 51.04 -19.28
CA LEU A 155 -35.66 51.88 -18.37
C LEU A 155 -35.22 53.34 -18.42
N GLY A 156 -33.91 53.61 -18.57
CA GLY A 156 -33.38 54.95 -18.80
C GLY A 156 -33.95 55.61 -20.05
N ILE A 157 -34.05 54.87 -21.17
CA ILE A 157 -34.67 55.36 -22.41
C ILE A 157 -36.14 55.66 -22.21
N VAL A 158 -36.90 54.73 -21.65
CA VAL A 158 -38.34 54.90 -21.40
C VAL A 158 -38.58 56.15 -20.56
N LYS A 159 -37.81 56.37 -19.50
CA LYS A 159 -37.90 57.59 -18.67
C LYS A 159 -37.50 58.87 -19.39
N SER A 160 -36.67 58.79 -20.44
CA SER A 160 -36.21 59.95 -21.22
C SER A 160 -37.12 60.29 -22.42
N SER A 161 -38.01 59.37 -22.81
CA SER A 161 -39.03 59.63 -23.81
C SER A 161 -40.08 60.59 -23.25
N ALA A 162 -40.54 61.54 -24.08
CA ALA A 162 -41.59 62.47 -23.69
C ALA A 162 -42.85 61.67 -23.33
N ILE A 163 -43.48 62.01 -22.18
CA ILE A 163 -44.66 61.30 -21.64
C ILE A 163 -45.75 61.13 -22.69
N GLU A 164 -45.93 62.11 -23.59
CA GLU A 164 -46.94 62.04 -24.64
C GLU A 164 -46.77 60.84 -25.58
N LYS A 165 -45.53 60.40 -25.85
CA LYS A 165 -45.26 59.22 -26.69
C LYS A 165 -45.50 57.90 -25.95
N LEU A 166 -45.36 57.90 -24.63
CA LEU A 166 -45.71 56.72 -23.82
C LEU A 166 -47.22 56.58 -23.69
N ASP A 167 -47.94 57.70 -23.59
CA ASP A 167 -49.40 57.71 -23.59
C ASP A 167 -49.99 57.27 -24.94
N GLU A 168 -49.46 57.77 -26.06
CA GLU A 168 -49.85 57.34 -27.41
C GLU A 168 -49.62 55.83 -27.60
N PHE A 169 -48.46 55.33 -27.14
CA PHE A 169 -48.18 53.89 -27.13
C PHE A 169 -49.16 53.10 -26.27
N ALA A 170 -49.45 53.54 -25.04
CA ALA A 170 -50.36 52.85 -24.14
C ALA A 170 -51.79 52.78 -24.70
N GLN A 171 -52.22 53.81 -25.44
CA GLN A 171 -53.51 53.86 -26.11
C GLN A 171 -53.59 52.89 -27.31
N ASN A 172 -52.49 52.69 -28.04
CA ASN A 172 -52.45 51.81 -29.22
C ASN A 172 -52.16 50.33 -28.86
N LEU A 173 -51.66 50.04 -27.66
CA LEU A 173 -51.29 48.69 -27.23
C LEU A 173 -52.44 47.66 -27.30
N PRO A 174 -53.70 47.97 -26.90
CA PRO A 174 -54.82 47.03 -27.02
C PRO A 174 -55.09 46.65 -28.48
N TYR A 175 -55.03 47.62 -29.40
CA TYR A 175 -55.21 47.37 -30.84
C TYR A 175 -54.18 46.37 -31.37
N PHE A 176 -52.91 46.57 -31.05
CA PHE A 176 -51.85 45.65 -31.45
C PHE A 176 -52.02 44.24 -30.86
N ILE A 177 -52.49 44.13 -29.62
CA ILE A 177 -52.76 42.84 -28.98
C ILE A 177 -53.89 42.09 -29.70
N ASP A 178 -54.97 42.78 -30.03
CA ASP A 178 -56.13 42.18 -30.70
C ASP A 178 -55.80 41.77 -32.14
N ASP A 179 -54.94 42.54 -32.81
CA ASP A 179 -54.47 42.26 -34.17
C ASP A 179 -53.53 41.04 -34.23
N VAL A 180 -52.73 40.80 -33.18
CA VAL A 180 -51.98 39.54 -33.01
C VAL A 180 -52.91 38.36 -32.73
N LYS A 181 -53.92 38.54 -31.87
CA LYS A 181 -54.88 37.48 -31.53
C LYS A 181 -55.73 37.07 -32.73
N ALA A 182 -56.07 38.02 -33.60
CA ALA A 182 -56.76 37.79 -34.86
C ALA A 182 -55.88 37.08 -35.92
N GLY A 183 -54.57 36.95 -35.67
CA GLY A 183 -53.62 36.29 -36.56
C GLY A 183 -53.16 37.15 -37.73
N ASN A 184 -53.54 38.44 -37.77
CA ASN A 184 -53.21 39.36 -38.85
C ASN A 184 -51.71 39.68 -38.89
N HIS A 185 -51.06 39.73 -37.73
CA HIS A 185 -49.62 39.92 -37.63
C HIS A 185 -48.97 38.95 -36.63
N SER A 186 -47.75 38.52 -36.93
CA SER A 186 -47.00 37.67 -36.01
C SER A 186 -46.61 38.46 -34.74
N PRO A 187 -46.59 37.82 -33.55
CA PRO A 187 -46.11 38.46 -32.32
C PRO A 187 -44.69 39.06 -32.47
N LYS A 188 -43.86 38.45 -33.32
CA LYS A 188 -42.50 38.93 -33.61
C LYS A 188 -42.51 40.25 -34.39
N LEU A 189 -43.41 40.38 -35.36
CA LEU A 189 -43.54 41.60 -36.16
C LEU A 189 -44.07 42.76 -35.32
N ILE A 190 -45.17 42.54 -34.58
CA ILE A 190 -45.74 43.56 -33.71
C ILE A 190 -44.74 44.00 -32.66
N ARG A 191 -44.02 43.07 -32.03
CA ARG A 191 -42.96 43.41 -31.09
C ARG A 191 -41.87 44.30 -31.71
N ASN A 192 -41.41 43.97 -32.92
CA ASN A 192 -40.44 44.79 -33.64
C ASN A 192 -40.99 46.18 -33.94
N MET A 193 -42.27 46.29 -34.33
CA MET A 193 -42.94 47.58 -34.54
C MET A 193 -43.02 48.39 -33.25
N LEU A 194 -43.39 47.77 -32.12
CA LEU A 194 -43.46 48.44 -30.81
C LEU A 194 -42.10 48.95 -30.36
N ILE A 195 -41.04 48.13 -30.53
CA ILE A 195 -39.67 48.57 -30.28
C ILE A 195 -39.34 49.74 -31.20
N GLN A 196 -39.61 49.64 -32.50
CA GLN A 196 -39.38 50.73 -33.44
C GLN A 196 -40.16 52.00 -33.08
N GLU A 197 -41.38 51.91 -32.58
CA GLU A 197 -42.21 53.06 -32.22
C GLU A 197 -41.69 53.75 -30.95
N LEU A 198 -41.45 52.97 -29.89
CA LEU A 198 -40.89 53.47 -28.62
C LEU A 198 -39.46 53.99 -28.78
N THR A 199 -38.70 53.43 -29.72
CA THR A 199 -37.28 53.72 -29.91
C THR A 199 -36.95 54.32 -31.28
N GLY A 200 -37.93 54.92 -31.97
CA GLY A 200 -37.79 55.55 -33.29
C GLY A 200 -37.20 54.68 -34.43
N GLY A 201 -37.05 53.36 -34.22
CA GLY A 201 -36.35 52.42 -35.10
C GLY A 201 -34.84 52.60 -35.16
N THR A 202 -34.26 53.26 -34.16
CA THR A 202 -32.83 53.65 -34.18
C THR A 202 -32.03 53.13 -33.00
N LEU A 203 -32.59 52.14 -32.29
CA LEU A 203 -31.99 51.58 -31.08
C LEU A 203 -30.61 50.98 -31.38
N GLN A 204 -29.59 51.50 -30.70
CA GLN A 204 -28.26 50.93 -30.70
C GLN A 204 -27.78 50.75 -29.27
N VAL A 205 -27.23 49.58 -28.97
CA VAL A 205 -26.43 49.38 -27.76
C VAL A 205 -25.01 49.81 -28.10
N LEU A 206 -24.54 50.86 -27.43
CA LEU A 206 -23.18 51.36 -27.57
C LEU A 206 -22.37 50.96 -26.34
N LYS A 207 -21.09 50.65 -26.56
CA LYS A 207 -20.11 50.38 -25.51
C LYS A 207 -18.92 51.31 -25.69
N CYS A 208 -18.57 52.01 -24.62
CA CYS A 208 -17.32 52.76 -24.58
C CYS A 208 -16.17 51.79 -24.25
N THR A 209 -15.20 51.65 -25.16
CA THR A 209 -14.03 50.78 -24.93
C THR A 209 -13.04 51.38 -23.94
N GLN A 210 -13.15 52.67 -23.60
CA GLN A 210 -12.28 53.34 -22.65
C GLN A 210 -12.70 53.09 -21.19
N CYS A 211 -13.98 53.25 -20.86
CA CYS A 211 -14.48 53.10 -19.49
C CYS A 211 -15.42 51.90 -19.29
N GLY A 212 -15.70 51.14 -20.36
CA GLY A 212 -16.51 49.91 -20.31
C GLY A 212 -18.02 50.14 -20.14
N VAL A 213 -18.48 51.40 -20.03
CA VAL A 213 -19.91 51.70 -19.88
C VAL A 213 -20.65 51.33 -21.15
N MET A 214 -21.80 50.66 -20.98
CA MET A 214 -22.74 50.38 -22.05
C MET A 214 -23.97 51.24 -21.84
N PHE A 215 -24.49 51.80 -22.93
CA PHE A 215 -25.65 52.67 -22.89
C PHE A 215 -26.37 52.55 -24.22
N VAL A 216 -27.67 52.79 -24.18
CA VAL A 216 -28.52 52.61 -25.35
C VAL A 216 -28.91 53.99 -25.87
N VAL A 217 -28.80 54.18 -27.17
CA VAL A 217 -29.18 55.43 -27.82
C VAL A 217 -30.33 55.18 -28.79
N ASN A 218 -31.23 56.15 -28.84
CA ASN A 218 -32.31 56.25 -29.81
C ASN A 218 -31.95 57.36 -30.81
N LYS A 219 -30.93 57.13 -31.66
CA LYS A 219 -30.54 58.05 -32.75
C LYS A 219 -30.17 57.29 -34.02
N LYS A 220 -30.67 57.76 -35.19
CA LYS A 220 -30.25 57.20 -36.50
C LYS A 220 -28.73 57.34 -36.63
N PRO A 221 -28.01 56.33 -37.16
CA PRO A 221 -26.58 56.47 -37.42
C PRO A 221 -26.38 57.60 -38.42
N VAL A 222 -25.88 58.75 -37.94
CA VAL A 222 -25.31 59.76 -38.82
C VAL A 222 -23.93 59.22 -39.20
N VAL A 223 -23.69 59.04 -40.49
CA VAL A 223 -22.59 58.28 -41.13
C VAL A 223 -21.18 58.66 -40.64
N THR A 224 -21.03 59.70 -39.81
CA THR A 224 -19.72 60.28 -39.44
C THR A 224 -19.45 60.42 -37.94
N LYS A 225 -20.38 60.12 -37.01
CA LYS A 225 -20.11 60.24 -35.55
C LYS A 225 -20.75 59.13 -34.73
N ASN A 226 -19.93 58.25 -34.15
CA ASN A 226 -20.34 57.39 -33.04
C ASN A 226 -20.61 58.30 -31.82
N GLY A 227 -21.75 58.14 -31.15
CA GLY A 227 -22.18 59.07 -30.09
C GLY A 227 -21.20 59.25 -28.93
N TYR A 228 -21.43 60.25 -28.08
CA TYR A 228 -20.59 60.51 -26.90
C TYR A 228 -20.87 59.52 -25.76
N CYS A 229 -19.82 59.08 -25.10
CA CYS A 229 -19.91 58.32 -23.87
C CYS A 229 -20.46 59.22 -22.75
N PRO A 230 -21.59 58.87 -22.11
CA PRO A 230 -22.19 59.70 -21.06
C PRO A 230 -21.38 59.73 -19.77
N LEU A 231 -20.42 58.81 -19.60
CA LEU A 231 -19.59 58.72 -18.40
C LEU A 231 -18.25 59.47 -18.55
N CYS A 232 -17.52 59.25 -19.64
CA CYS A 232 -16.19 59.85 -19.85
C CYS A 232 -16.15 60.95 -20.92
N GLY A 233 -17.27 61.25 -21.59
CA GLY A 233 -17.36 62.28 -22.62
C GLY A 233 -16.69 61.94 -23.96
N SER A 234 -16.00 60.80 -24.09
CA SER A 234 -15.33 60.41 -25.34
C SER A 234 -16.33 59.97 -26.41
N ASP A 235 -16.14 60.43 -27.64
CA ASP A 235 -16.83 59.99 -28.87
C ASP A 235 -16.01 58.95 -29.67
N TYR A 236 -14.68 59.02 -29.63
CA TYR A 236 -13.80 58.11 -30.38
C TYR A 236 -13.86 56.64 -29.92
N TYR A 237 -14.06 56.40 -28.63
CA TYR A 237 -14.02 55.04 -28.05
C TYR A 237 -15.40 54.39 -27.97
N VAL A 238 -16.43 54.98 -28.55
CA VAL A 238 -17.79 54.44 -28.52
C VAL A 238 -18.04 53.61 -29.77
N LYS A 239 -18.40 52.34 -29.58
CA LYS A 239 -18.68 51.39 -30.67
C LYS A 239 -20.04 50.73 -30.44
N VAL A 240 -20.69 50.32 -31.53
CA VAL A 240 -21.90 49.49 -31.45
C VAL A 240 -21.49 48.11 -30.93
N ASP A 241 -22.07 47.73 -29.79
CA ASP A 241 -21.93 46.39 -29.24
C ASP A 241 -23.02 45.50 -29.85
N LYS A 242 -22.65 44.86 -30.98
CA LYS A 242 -23.58 44.01 -31.74
C LYS A 242 -24.06 42.82 -30.92
N GLU A 243 -23.19 42.22 -30.11
CA GLU A 243 -23.54 41.10 -29.23
C GLU A 243 -24.57 41.53 -28.17
N ALA A 244 -24.36 42.67 -27.51
CA ALA A 244 -25.32 43.19 -26.53
C ALA A 244 -26.64 43.67 -27.18
N LEU A 245 -26.59 44.18 -28.41
CA LEU A 245 -27.77 44.53 -29.19
C LEU A 245 -28.56 43.28 -29.62
N ASP A 246 -27.86 42.21 -29.98
CA ASP A 246 -28.47 40.93 -30.35
C ASP A 246 -29.06 40.24 -29.11
N ILE A 247 -28.39 40.26 -27.96
CA ILE A 247 -28.97 39.82 -26.67
C ILE A 247 -30.21 40.62 -26.31
N LEU A 248 -30.19 41.96 -26.45
CA LEU A 248 -31.37 42.79 -26.20
C LEU A 248 -32.52 42.42 -27.16
N LYS A 249 -32.24 42.18 -28.44
CA LYS A 249 -33.24 41.71 -29.40
C LYS A 249 -33.73 40.30 -29.09
N GLU A 250 -32.87 39.39 -28.67
CA GLU A 250 -33.19 38.01 -28.29
C GLU A 250 -34.00 37.93 -26.99
N ASP A 251 -33.64 38.66 -25.94
CA ASP A 251 -34.40 38.76 -24.69
C ASP A 251 -35.76 39.43 -24.93
N LEU A 252 -35.83 40.41 -25.85
CA LEU A 252 -37.11 40.91 -26.34
C LEU A 252 -37.86 39.81 -27.10
N VAL A 253 -37.21 38.92 -27.87
CA VAL A 253 -37.80 37.78 -28.59
C VAL A 253 -38.26 36.62 -27.67
N GLU A 254 -37.57 36.32 -26.58
CA GLU A 254 -37.75 35.14 -25.71
C GLU A 254 -38.68 35.32 -24.49
N LEU A 255 -39.65 36.24 -24.52
CA LEU A 255 -40.82 36.18 -23.60
C LEU A 255 -41.79 35.02 -23.92
N LYS A 256 -41.28 33.86 -24.37
CA LYS A 256 -42.05 32.64 -24.65
C LYS A 256 -41.73 31.46 -23.73
N LYS A 257 -40.93 31.65 -22.68
CA LYS A 257 -40.64 30.59 -21.68
C LYS A 257 -40.82 31.00 -20.21
N PHE A 258 -41.63 32.03 -19.93
CA PHE A 258 -42.40 31.98 -18.69
C PHE A 258 -43.61 31.10 -18.95
N GLN A 259 -43.41 29.78 -18.83
CA GLN A 259 -44.51 28.92 -18.44
C GLN A 259 -45.10 29.56 -17.19
N THR A 260 -46.34 30.01 -17.32
CA THR A 260 -47.24 30.23 -16.19
C THR A 260 -47.18 28.95 -15.36
N ILE A 261 -46.42 28.98 -14.26
CA ILE A 261 -46.63 28.03 -13.17
C ILE A 261 -47.99 28.45 -12.61
N PHE A 262 -49.06 27.87 -13.16
CA PHE A 262 -50.28 27.70 -12.40
C PHE A 262 -49.90 26.79 -11.24
N ILE A 263 -49.59 27.39 -10.09
CA ILE A 263 -49.70 26.65 -8.83
C ILE A 263 -51.20 26.35 -8.72
N GLN A 264 -51.58 25.09 -8.97
CA GLN A 264 -52.89 24.60 -8.57
C GLN A 264 -53.01 24.79 -7.05
N PRO A 265 -54.08 25.43 -6.53
CA PRO A 265 -54.22 25.68 -5.08
C PRO A 265 -54.51 24.45 -4.21
N GLU A 266 -54.26 23.22 -4.67
CA GLU A 266 -54.81 22.01 -4.03
C GLU A 266 -53.80 21.14 -3.25
N LEU A 267 -52.58 21.61 -3.00
CA LEU A 267 -51.61 20.85 -2.17
C LEU A 267 -50.98 21.67 -1.03
N ILE A 268 -51.74 22.60 -0.44
CA ILE A 268 -51.50 22.98 0.95
C ILE A 268 -52.40 22.10 1.79
N ASN A 269 -51.83 21.03 2.35
CA ASN A 269 -52.46 20.26 3.41
C ASN A 269 -51.93 20.80 4.75
N PRO A 270 -52.64 21.69 5.46
CA PRO A 270 -52.26 22.11 6.81
C PRO A 270 -52.75 21.04 7.78
N GLY A 271 -52.05 19.92 7.87
CA GLY A 271 -52.52 18.81 8.68
C GLY A 271 -51.53 17.67 8.79
N LYS A 272 -50.46 17.89 9.56
CA LYS A 272 -49.81 16.90 10.44
C LYS A 272 -48.60 17.54 11.13
N ILE A 273 -48.90 18.28 12.20
CA ILE A 273 -48.02 18.33 13.36
C ILE A 273 -48.66 17.36 14.35
N ASN A 274 -48.07 16.18 14.45
CA ASN A 274 -48.03 15.30 15.62
C ASN A 274 -46.90 14.31 15.37
#